data_AF-A0A9P7F0F1-F1
#
_entry.id   AF-A0A9P7F0F1-F1
#
_cell.length_a   1.000
_cell.length_b   1.000
_cell.length_c   1.000
_cell.angle_alpha   90.00
_cell.angle_beta   90.00
_cell.angle_gamma   90.00
#
_symmetry.space_group_name_H-M   'P 1'
#
loop_
_entity.id
_entity.type
_entity.pdbx_description
1 polymer ?
#
loop_
_entity_poly.entity_id
_entity_poly.type
_entity_poly.pdbx_seq_one_letter_code
_entity_poly.pdbx_strand_id
1 'polypeptide(L)'
;MSSQPYFETVKSFADVPITVDGVETSVFLEASEGLGVRTRYQADSFGCSTLENLVRSEVSLDDRHGTGCLIRLTRGLTFLCRALQHMQNDPWVELHVCFKRSYDEVLRQHHTFFVRSLAAVAVRAAPYRRDFYSRISQGAPMERLDAELAKWLCGLDVIVKRLKGFIEGEGYGRI
;
A
#
# COMPACT_ATOMS: atom_id res chain seq x y z
N MET A 1 -27.36 -12.83 -8.98
CA MET A 1 -26.35 -12.34 -8.01
C MET A 1 -25.93 -10.96 -8.46
N SER A 2 -25.94 -9.96 -7.57
CA SER A 2 -25.49 -8.59 -7.90
C SER A 2 -23.98 -8.63 -8.17
N SER A 3 -23.51 -8.05 -9.28
CA SER A 3 -22.06 -7.91 -9.54
C SER A 3 -21.46 -6.97 -8.50
N GLN A 4 -20.39 -7.42 -7.84
CA GLN A 4 -19.64 -6.65 -6.84
C GLN A 4 -18.30 -6.24 -7.45
N PRO A 5 -17.91 -4.96 -7.43
CA PRO A 5 -16.57 -4.57 -7.84
C PRO A 5 -15.53 -5.14 -6.87
N TYR A 6 -14.30 -5.31 -7.35
CA TYR A 6 -13.19 -5.93 -6.61
C TYR A 6 -12.99 -5.35 -5.20
N PHE A 7 -13.13 -4.02 -5.04
CA PHE A 7 -12.93 -3.32 -3.76
C PHE A 7 -13.99 -3.60 -2.70
N GLU A 8 -15.11 -4.22 -3.05
CA GLU A 8 -16.09 -4.75 -2.08
C GLU A 8 -15.78 -6.19 -1.64
N THR A 9 -14.92 -6.91 -2.37
CA THR A 9 -14.59 -8.31 -2.10
C THR A 9 -13.36 -8.48 -1.20
N VAL A 10 -12.58 -7.41 -1.04
CA VAL A 10 -11.34 -7.40 -0.25
C VAL A 10 -11.51 -6.56 1.00
N LYS A 11 -10.67 -6.83 2.02
CA LYS A 11 -10.62 -5.97 3.21
C LYS A 11 -10.14 -4.58 2.82
N SER A 12 -10.94 -3.56 3.14
CA SER A 12 -10.61 -2.18 2.78
C SER A 12 -9.68 -1.53 3.79
N PHE A 13 -8.71 -0.75 3.30
CA PHE A 13 -7.89 0.12 4.16
C PHE A 13 -8.70 1.19 4.89
N ALA A 14 -9.88 1.53 4.37
CA ALA A 14 -10.81 2.46 5.03
C ALA A 14 -11.37 1.91 6.35
N ASP A 15 -11.34 0.58 6.54
CA ASP A 15 -11.87 -0.09 7.73
C ASP A 15 -10.76 -0.46 8.73
N VAL A 16 -9.50 -0.05 8.49
CA VAL A 16 -8.38 -0.30 9.39
C VAL A 16 -8.40 0.73 10.53
N PRO A 17 -8.54 0.31 11.81
CA PRO A 17 -8.55 1.26 12.92
C PRO A 17 -7.21 1.98 13.08
N ILE A 18 -7.31 3.30 13.31
CA ILE A 18 -6.18 4.13 13.73
C ILE A 18 -6.51 4.64 15.14
N THR A 19 -5.78 4.15 16.13
CA THR A 19 -5.93 4.55 17.53
C THR A 19 -4.93 5.64 17.89
N VAL A 20 -4.97 6.10 19.14
CA VAL A 20 -3.94 7.00 19.68
C VAL A 20 -2.55 6.37 19.64
N ASP A 21 -2.47 5.04 19.79
CA ASP A 21 -1.23 4.27 19.84
C ASP A 21 -0.70 3.88 18.45
N GLY A 22 -1.55 3.92 17.41
CA GLY A 22 -1.12 3.62 16.05
C GLY A 22 -2.15 2.96 15.15
N VAL A 23 -1.67 2.49 14.00
CA VAL A 23 -2.45 1.69 13.05
C VAL A 23 -2.53 0.27 13.56
N GLU A 24 -3.74 -0.27 13.74
CA GLU A 24 -3.94 -1.62 14.28
C GLU A 24 -3.39 -2.69 13.32
N THR A 25 -2.46 -3.51 13.84
CA THR A 25 -1.62 -4.38 13.00
C THR A 25 -2.42 -5.52 12.37
N SER A 26 -3.34 -6.15 13.11
CA SER A 26 -4.03 -7.35 12.63
C SER A 26 -4.94 -7.03 11.44
N VAL A 27 -5.76 -5.99 11.55
CA VAL A 27 -6.67 -5.53 10.49
C VAL A 27 -5.88 -4.94 9.31
N PHE A 28 -4.76 -4.27 9.56
CA PHE A 28 -3.87 -3.84 8.46
C PHE A 28 -3.29 -5.02 7.67
N LEU A 29 -2.92 -6.11 8.35
CA LEU A 29 -2.37 -7.31 7.70
C LEU A 29 -3.43 -8.09 6.92
N GLU A 30 -4.70 -8.01 7.29
CA GLU A 30 -5.83 -8.52 6.49
C GLU A 30 -5.99 -7.76 5.17
N ALA A 31 -5.73 -6.44 5.18
CA ALA A 31 -5.84 -5.60 3.98
C ALA A 31 -4.59 -5.64 3.07
N SER A 32 -3.41 -5.94 3.62
CA SER A 32 -2.12 -5.80 2.90
C SER A 32 -1.37 -7.10 2.62
N GLU A 33 -1.71 -8.20 3.29
CA GLU A 33 -1.03 -9.51 3.18
C GLU A 33 0.51 -9.47 3.40
N GLY A 34 1.02 -8.52 4.19
CA GLY A 34 2.47 -8.33 4.40
C GLY A 34 3.17 -9.43 5.20
N LEU A 35 3.80 -10.41 4.54
CA LEU A 35 4.40 -11.60 5.17
C LEU A 35 5.43 -11.29 6.28
N GLY A 36 6.42 -10.42 6.04
CA GLY A 36 7.47 -10.14 7.03
C GLY A 36 6.96 -9.37 8.26
N VAL A 37 5.99 -8.48 8.06
CA VAL A 37 5.30 -7.77 9.15
C VAL A 37 4.46 -8.76 9.96
N ARG A 38 3.79 -9.70 9.27
CA ARG A 38 3.02 -10.78 9.88
C ARG A 38 3.89 -11.70 10.73
N THR A 39 5.08 -12.08 10.27
CA THR A 39 6.02 -12.89 11.05
C THR A 39 6.38 -12.20 12.37
N ARG A 40 6.71 -10.91 12.34
CA ARG A 40 7.04 -10.15 13.56
C ARG A 40 5.84 -10.04 14.52
N TYR A 41 4.66 -9.76 13.98
CA TYR A 41 3.41 -9.69 14.75
C TYR A 41 3.07 -11.03 15.42
N GLN A 42 3.24 -12.15 14.72
CA GLN A 42 2.98 -13.48 15.29
C GLN A 42 3.96 -13.87 16.40
N ALA A 43 5.18 -13.35 16.37
CA ALA A 43 6.16 -13.57 17.43
C ALA A 43 5.84 -12.81 18.73
N ASP A 44 5.13 -11.69 18.66
CA ASP A 44 4.70 -10.90 19.82
C ASP A 44 3.49 -10.02 19.47
N SER A 45 2.29 -10.60 19.51
CA SER A 45 1.07 -9.89 19.10
C SER A 45 0.70 -8.75 20.05
N PHE A 46 1.06 -8.86 21.33
CA PHE A 46 0.78 -7.83 22.34
C PHE A 46 1.68 -6.60 22.13
N GLY A 47 2.99 -6.82 22.02
CA GLY A 47 3.97 -5.75 21.76
C GLY A 47 3.89 -5.17 20.34
N CYS A 48 3.28 -5.89 19.39
CA CYS A 48 3.09 -5.44 18.01
C CYS A 48 1.63 -5.13 17.67
N SER A 49 0.80 -4.78 18.67
CA SER A 49 -0.63 -4.48 18.49
C SER A 49 -0.90 -3.33 17.49
N THR A 50 0.04 -2.39 17.37
CA THR A 50 0.07 -1.38 16.30
C THR A 50 1.36 -1.44 15.49
N LEU A 51 1.32 -0.95 14.25
CA LEU A 51 2.50 -0.92 13.37
C LEU A 51 3.62 -0.05 13.95
N GLU A 52 3.29 1.03 14.65
CA GLU A 52 4.24 1.86 15.37
C GLU A 52 4.87 1.12 16.55
N ASN A 53 4.08 0.37 17.32
CA ASN A 53 4.60 -0.44 18.42
C ASN A 53 5.47 -1.59 17.91
N LEU A 54 5.14 -2.19 16.76
CA LEU A 54 6.01 -3.16 16.09
C LEU A 54 7.40 -2.57 15.85
N VAL A 55 7.48 -1.37 15.28
CA VAL A 55 8.77 -0.69 15.04
C VAL A 55 9.48 -0.42 16.36
N ARG A 56 8.79 0.19 17.34
CA ARG A 56 9.37 0.50 18.66
C ARG A 56 9.91 -0.74 19.38
N SER A 57 9.23 -1.86 19.25
CA SER A 57 9.63 -3.14 19.87
C SER A 57 10.95 -3.68 19.33
N GLU A 58 11.34 -3.33 18.10
CA GLU A 58 12.60 -3.76 17.48
C GLU A 58 13.74 -2.75 17.69
N VAL A 59 13.47 -1.55 18.21
CA VAL A 59 14.52 -0.52 18.37
C VAL A 59 15.64 -0.98 19.29
N SER A 60 15.30 -1.71 20.36
CA SER A 60 16.29 -2.27 21.29
C SER A 60 16.90 -3.59 20.81
N LEU A 61 16.44 -4.14 19.68
CA LEU A 61 16.90 -5.41 19.15
C LEU A 61 17.98 -5.21 18.10
N ASP A 62 18.87 -6.20 17.99
CA ASP A 62 19.89 -6.26 16.93
C ASP A 62 19.24 -6.59 15.57
N ASP A 63 18.21 -7.44 15.57
CA ASP A 63 17.40 -7.73 14.39
C ASP A 63 16.19 -6.78 14.29
N ARG A 64 16.12 -6.05 13.18
CA ARG A 64 15.02 -5.14 12.82
C ARG A 64 14.32 -5.54 11.52
N HIS A 65 14.24 -6.85 11.28
CA HIS A 65 13.66 -7.39 10.06
C HIS A 65 12.20 -6.95 9.84
N GLY A 66 11.37 -6.92 10.89
CA GLY A 66 9.98 -6.49 10.81
C GLY A 66 9.84 -5.03 10.40
N THR A 67 10.63 -4.14 10.98
CA THR A 67 10.74 -2.72 10.65
C THR A 67 11.17 -2.54 9.20
N GLY A 68 12.21 -3.26 8.76
CA GLY A 68 12.66 -3.25 7.37
C GLY A 68 11.58 -3.73 6.40
N CYS A 69 10.81 -4.75 6.78
CA CYS A 69 9.66 -5.23 6.00
C CYS A 69 8.53 -4.21 5.94
N LEU A 70 8.21 -3.56 7.06
CA LEU A 70 7.19 -2.51 7.10
C LEU A 70 7.58 -1.33 6.21
N ILE A 71 8.84 -0.86 6.28
CA ILE A 71 9.34 0.22 5.41
C ILE A 71 9.16 -0.12 3.92
N ARG A 72 9.53 -1.34 3.50
CA ARG A 72 9.37 -1.78 2.11
C ARG A 72 7.90 -1.90 1.72
N LEU A 73 7.07 -2.42 2.62
CA LEU A 73 5.63 -2.53 2.39
C LEU A 73 4.98 -1.15 2.25
N THR A 74 5.26 -0.21 3.17
CA THR A 74 4.74 1.16 3.11
C THR A 74 5.16 1.87 1.83
N ARG A 75 6.40 1.69 1.36
CA ARG A 75 6.84 2.18 0.05
C ARG A 75 6.03 1.60 -1.11
N GLY A 76 5.84 0.27 -1.13
CA GLY A 76 5.05 -0.41 -2.16
C GLY A 76 3.58 0.02 -2.17
N LEU A 77 2.98 0.18 -0.98
CA LEU A 77 1.62 0.67 -0.81
C LEU A 77 1.46 2.14 -1.19
N THR A 78 2.44 2.99 -0.86
CA THR A 78 2.46 4.39 -1.30
C THR A 78 2.51 4.48 -2.82
N PHE A 79 3.36 3.65 -3.44
CA PHE A 79 3.44 3.53 -4.90
C PHE A 79 2.10 3.11 -5.52
N LEU A 80 1.45 2.07 -4.98
CA LEU A 80 0.16 1.61 -5.48
C LEU A 80 -0.92 2.70 -5.31
N CYS A 81 -0.98 3.32 -4.14
CA CYS A 81 -1.93 4.39 -3.83
C CYS A 81 -1.81 5.54 -4.83
N ARG A 82 -0.58 6.05 -5.06
CA ARG A 82 -0.33 7.15 -6.00
C ARG A 82 -0.64 6.77 -7.44
N ALA A 83 -0.26 5.56 -7.87
CA ALA A 83 -0.54 5.09 -9.22
C ALA A 83 -2.05 5.04 -9.51
N LEU A 84 -2.85 4.53 -8.57
CA LEU A 84 -4.29 4.45 -8.70
C LEU A 84 -4.98 5.82 -8.55
N GLN A 85 -4.45 6.72 -7.72
CA GLN A 85 -4.90 8.12 -7.66
C GLN A 85 -4.66 8.85 -8.99
N HIS A 86 -3.48 8.71 -9.61
CA HIS A 86 -3.25 9.23 -10.96
C HIS A 86 -4.22 8.65 -11.97
N MET A 87 -4.49 7.35 -11.89
CA MET A 87 -5.45 6.68 -12.77
C MET A 87 -6.86 7.29 -12.64
N GLN A 88 -7.34 7.59 -11.42
CA GLN A 88 -8.65 8.22 -11.20
C GLN A 88 -8.68 9.68 -11.67
N ASN A 89 -7.62 10.44 -11.40
CA ASN A 89 -7.58 11.87 -11.70
C ASN A 89 -7.36 12.17 -13.19
N ASP A 90 -6.67 11.27 -13.91
CA ASP A 90 -6.36 11.41 -15.34
C ASP A 90 -7.04 10.29 -16.16
N PRO A 91 -8.34 10.40 -16.52
CA PRO A 91 -9.08 9.33 -17.17
C PRO A 91 -8.59 8.99 -18.59
N TRP A 92 -7.85 9.90 -19.21
CA TRP A 92 -7.32 9.78 -20.56
C TRP A 92 -5.89 9.20 -20.62
N VAL A 93 -5.26 8.99 -19.47
CA VAL A 93 -3.89 8.52 -19.38
C VAL A 93 -3.87 7.00 -19.18
N GLU A 94 -3.01 6.32 -19.96
CA GLU A 94 -2.83 4.87 -19.88
C GLU A 94 -2.23 4.43 -18.53
N LEU A 95 -2.56 3.20 -18.13
CA LEU A 95 -2.22 2.68 -16.81
C LEU A 95 -0.70 2.65 -16.57
N HIS A 96 0.07 2.23 -17.57
CA HIS A 96 1.53 2.19 -17.46
C HIS A 96 2.14 3.57 -17.20
N VAL A 97 1.54 4.65 -17.70
CA VAL A 97 2.01 6.03 -17.46
C VAL A 97 1.74 6.43 -16.01
N CYS A 98 0.56 6.10 -15.47
CA CYS A 98 0.20 6.33 -14.07
C CYS A 98 1.16 5.61 -13.10
N PHE A 99 1.44 4.34 -13.39
CA PHE A 99 2.40 3.53 -12.62
C PHE A 99 3.83 4.05 -12.79
N LYS A 100 4.22 4.52 -13.98
CA LYS A 100 5.54 5.10 -14.20
C LYS A 100 5.77 6.36 -13.36
N ARG A 101 4.80 7.29 -13.34
CA ARG A 101 4.87 8.52 -12.53
C ARG A 101 5.05 8.18 -11.05
N SER A 102 4.17 7.33 -10.52
CA SER A 102 4.25 6.88 -9.13
C SER A 102 5.58 6.17 -8.79
N TYR A 103 6.10 5.34 -9.70
CA TYR A 103 7.39 4.67 -9.49
C TYR A 103 8.53 5.68 -9.33
N ASP A 104 8.56 6.70 -10.19
CA ASP A 104 9.59 7.73 -10.18
C ASP A 104 9.50 8.60 -8.93
N GLU A 105 8.30 8.86 -8.42
CA GLU A 105 8.02 9.61 -7.19
C GLU A 105 8.39 8.84 -5.90
N VAL A 106 8.17 7.52 -5.87
CA VAL A 106 8.23 6.74 -4.63
C VAL A 106 9.40 5.75 -4.61
N LEU A 107 9.38 4.76 -5.50
CA LEU A 107 10.26 3.59 -5.40
C LEU A 107 11.63 3.78 -6.01
N ARG A 108 11.76 4.62 -7.05
CA ARG A 108 12.98 4.76 -7.84
C ARG A 108 14.20 5.10 -6.97
N GLN A 109 14.03 5.99 -5.99
CA GLN A 109 15.10 6.43 -5.09
C GLN A 109 15.64 5.32 -4.17
N HIS A 110 14.86 4.24 -3.95
CA HIS A 110 15.22 3.12 -3.07
C HIS A 110 15.74 1.89 -3.81
N HIS A 111 15.66 1.87 -5.14
CA HIS A 111 16.08 0.74 -5.96
C HIS A 111 17.48 0.94 -6.55
N THR A 112 18.27 -0.12 -6.58
CA THR A 112 19.56 -0.16 -7.29
C THR A 112 19.34 -0.08 -8.80
N PHE A 113 20.40 0.23 -9.55
CA PHE A 113 20.31 0.35 -11.02
C PHE A 113 19.65 -0.87 -11.68
N PHE A 114 20.04 -2.08 -11.29
CA PHE A 114 19.47 -3.31 -11.85
C PHE A 114 17.98 -3.45 -11.55
N VAL A 115 17.56 -3.17 -10.31
CA VAL A 115 16.15 -3.22 -9.90
C VAL A 115 15.33 -2.14 -10.62
N ARG A 116 15.91 -0.95 -10.87
CA ARG A 116 15.28 0.10 -11.68
C ARG A 116 15.00 -0.34 -13.11
N SER A 117 15.95 -1.03 -13.73
CA SER A 117 15.78 -1.56 -15.09
C SER A 117 14.66 -2.61 -15.16
N LEU A 118 14.63 -3.54 -14.20
CA LEU A 118 13.56 -4.55 -14.14
C LEU A 118 12.19 -3.91 -13.90
N ALA A 119 12.10 -2.95 -12.97
CA ALA A 119 10.85 -2.23 -12.70
C ALA A 119 10.35 -1.44 -13.91
N ALA A 120 11.24 -0.83 -14.70
CA ALA A 120 10.86 -0.14 -15.92
C ALA A 120 10.22 -1.07 -16.96
N VAL A 121 10.71 -2.31 -17.06
CA VAL A 121 10.10 -3.35 -17.91
C VAL A 121 8.72 -3.74 -17.36
N ALA A 122 8.61 -4.01 -16.06
CA ALA A 122 7.34 -4.37 -15.43
C ALA A 122 6.27 -3.28 -15.59
N VAL A 123 6.61 -2.01 -15.38
CA VAL A 123 5.68 -0.89 -15.56
C VAL A 123 5.17 -0.80 -16.99
N ARG A 124 6.05 -1.00 -17.99
CA ARG A 124 5.64 -1.01 -19.42
C ARG A 124 4.76 -2.20 -19.78
N ALA A 125 4.86 -3.29 -19.03
CA ALA A 125 4.02 -4.47 -19.19
C ALA A 125 2.66 -4.36 -18.46
N ALA A 126 2.37 -3.22 -17.81
CA ALA A 126 1.05 -2.99 -17.22
C ALA A 126 -0.06 -3.14 -18.29
N PRO A 127 -1.21 -3.72 -17.92
CA PRO A 127 -2.30 -3.93 -18.87
C PRO A 127 -2.85 -2.62 -19.40
N TYR A 128 -3.55 -2.67 -20.54
CA TYR A 128 -4.32 -1.53 -21.01
C TYR A 128 -5.35 -1.10 -19.97
N ARG A 129 -5.58 0.21 -19.88
CA ARG A 129 -6.52 0.79 -18.91
C ARG A 129 -7.89 0.12 -18.98
N ARG A 130 -8.46 -0.02 -20.18
CA ARG A 130 -9.77 -0.65 -20.40
C ARG A 130 -9.82 -2.06 -19.80
N ASP A 131 -8.82 -2.88 -20.07
CA ASP A 131 -8.81 -4.28 -19.67
C ASP A 131 -8.64 -4.40 -18.15
N PHE A 132 -7.86 -3.49 -17.54
CA PHE A 132 -7.76 -3.38 -16.09
C PHE A 132 -9.12 -3.04 -15.45
N TYR A 133 -9.78 -1.97 -15.91
CA TYR A 133 -11.10 -1.57 -15.40
C TYR A 133 -12.16 -2.64 -15.58
N SER A 134 -12.18 -3.33 -16.73
CA SER A 134 -13.08 -4.45 -16.97
C SER A 134 -12.88 -5.60 -15.98
N ARG A 135 -11.65 -5.82 -15.50
CA ARG A 135 -11.37 -6.86 -14.49
C ARG A 135 -11.79 -6.44 -13.09
N ILE A 136 -11.51 -5.20 -12.69
CA ILE A 136 -11.81 -4.74 -11.32
C ILE A 136 -13.27 -4.35 -11.13
N SER A 137 -14.00 -4.01 -12.20
CA SER A 137 -15.44 -3.77 -12.11
C SER A 137 -16.22 -5.05 -11.88
N GLN A 138 -15.73 -6.20 -12.36
CA GLN A 138 -16.42 -7.50 -12.30
C GLN A 138 -17.88 -7.43 -12.79
N GLY A 139 -18.16 -6.54 -13.75
CA GLY A 139 -19.50 -6.30 -14.29
C GLY A 139 -20.39 -5.38 -13.44
N ALA A 140 -19.87 -4.73 -12.40
CA ALA A 140 -20.56 -3.69 -11.65
C ALA A 140 -20.53 -2.34 -12.41
N PRO A 141 -21.48 -1.43 -12.13
CA PRO A 141 -21.46 -0.07 -12.67
C PRO A 141 -20.17 0.68 -12.30
N MET A 142 -19.68 1.50 -13.24
CA MET A 142 -18.42 2.23 -13.08
C MET A 142 -18.47 3.22 -11.92
N GLU A 143 -19.61 3.85 -11.70
CA GLU A 143 -19.82 4.82 -10.61
C GLU A 143 -19.64 4.16 -9.24
N ARG A 144 -20.09 2.90 -9.11
CA ARG A 144 -19.94 2.12 -7.87
C ARG A 144 -18.48 1.70 -7.68
N LEU A 145 -17.81 1.27 -8.75
CA LEU A 145 -16.39 0.95 -8.70
C LEU A 145 -15.57 2.18 -8.28
N ASP A 146 -15.83 3.35 -8.88
CA ASP A 146 -15.08 4.57 -8.61
C ASP A 146 -15.29 5.05 -7.16
N ALA A 147 -16.51 4.94 -6.64
CA ALA A 147 -16.81 5.26 -5.25
C ALA A 147 -16.04 4.35 -4.27
N GLU A 148 -16.07 3.04 -4.47
CA GLU A 148 -15.37 2.09 -3.59
C GLU A 148 -13.85 2.18 -3.71
N LEU A 149 -13.33 2.39 -4.93
CA LEU A 149 -11.90 2.65 -5.15
C LEU A 149 -11.47 3.95 -4.45
N ALA A 150 -12.25 5.03 -4.54
CA ALA A 150 -11.92 6.30 -3.89
C ALA A 150 -11.91 6.16 -2.35
N LYS A 151 -12.90 5.44 -1.79
CA LYS A 151 -12.95 5.12 -0.34
C LYS A 151 -11.70 4.33 0.07
N TRP A 152 -11.37 3.28 -0.67
CA TRP A 152 -10.20 2.44 -0.40
C TRP A 152 -8.89 3.23 -0.46
N LEU A 153 -8.72 4.08 -1.48
CA LEU A 153 -7.53 4.92 -1.64
C LEU A 153 -7.41 5.99 -0.56
N CYS A 154 -8.52 6.57 -0.11
CA CYS A 154 -8.52 7.53 0.99
C CYS A 154 -7.99 6.89 2.28
N GLY A 155 -8.51 5.71 2.65
CA GLY A 155 -8.02 4.96 3.82
C GLY A 155 -6.53 4.62 3.70
N LEU A 156 -6.10 4.14 2.52
CA LEU A 156 -4.70 3.81 2.29
C LEU A 156 -3.78 5.04 2.38
N ASP A 157 -4.15 6.17 1.77
CA ASP A 157 -3.35 7.40 1.78
C ASP A 157 -3.15 7.94 3.21
N VAL A 158 -4.20 7.87 4.04
CA VAL A 158 -4.11 8.24 5.47
C VAL A 158 -3.08 7.36 6.20
N ILE A 159 -3.17 6.05 6.03
CA ILE A 159 -2.27 5.09 6.70
C ILE A 159 -0.82 5.29 6.25
N VAL A 160 -0.54 5.34 4.94
CA VAL A 160 0.84 5.47 4.46
C VAL A 160 1.46 6.82 4.82
N LYS A 161 0.67 7.92 4.84
CA LYS A 161 1.15 9.23 5.30
C LYS A 161 1.48 9.21 6.79
N ARG A 162 0.65 8.57 7.61
CA ARG A 162 0.90 8.42 9.05
C ARG A 162 2.19 7.63 9.29
N LEU A 163 2.33 6.46 8.65
CA LEU A 163 3.52 5.63 8.77
C LEU A 163 4.78 6.35 8.27
N LYS A 164 4.68 7.09 7.16
CA LYS A 164 5.78 7.94 6.68
C LYS A 164 6.19 8.98 7.73
N GLY A 165 5.23 9.74 8.25
CA GLY A 165 5.49 10.77 9.27
C GLY A 165 6.15 10.19 10.53
N PHE A 166 5.68 9.04 11.00
CA PHE A 166 6.26 8.33 12.14
C PHE A 166 7.68 7.80 11.85
N ILE A 167 7.86 7.04 10.76
CA ILE A 167 9.14 6.39 10.42
C ILE A 167 10.24 7.43 10.15
N GLU A 168 9.92 8.49 9.41
CA GLU A 168 10.90 9.54 9.09
C GLU A 168 11.10 10.49 10.28
N GLY A 169 10.02 10.85 10.98
CA GLY A 169 10.07 11.78 12.12
C GLY A 169 10.84 11.24 13.32
N GLU A 170 10.75 9.92 13.58
CA GLU A 170 11.51 9.26 14.66
C GLU A 170 12.85 8.67 14.16
N GLY A 171 13.20 8.84 12.88
CA GLY A 171 14.51 8.44 12.34
C GLY A 171 14.71 6.94 12.12
N TYR A 172 13.64 6.15 11.99
CA TYR A 172 13.71 4.70 11.74
C TYR A 172 14.01 4.33 10.28
N GLY A 173 13.85 5.28 9.36
CA GLY A 173 14.13 5.05 7.94
C GLY A 173 13.60 6.15 7.04
N ARG A 174 13.44 5.83 5.77
CA ARG A 174 12.86 6.73 4.75
C ARG A 174 11.75 6.00 3.99
N ILE A 175 10.69 6.70 3.63
CA ILE A 175 9.58 6.17 2.82
C ILE A 175 9.54 6.86 1.46
#